data_AF-A0A1M6NNE5-F1
#
_entry.id   AF-A0A1M6NNE5-F1
#
_cell.length_a   1.000
_cell.length_b   1.000
_cell.length_c   1.000
_cell.angle_alpha   90.00
_cell.angle_beta   90.00
_cell.angle_gamma   90.00
#
_symmetry.space_group_name_H-M   'P 1'
#
loop_
_entity.id
_entity.type
_entity.pdbx_description
1 polymer ?
#
loop_
_entity_poly.entity_id
_entity_poly.type
_entity_poly.pdbx_seq_one_letter_code
_entity_poly.pdbx_strand_id
1 'polypeptide(L)'
;MQLVGPVVSFNSLEGCEYIVQKYKGTTMVFKRQSTKEIWDMDLKQVHKAYLELKDFKTINFKEYVYKRHSPALGLLLHLKLLVDELRKII
;
A
#
# COMPACT_ATOMS: atom_id res chain seq x y z
N MET A 1 -10.32 -19.37 8.17
CA MET A 1 -9.87 -17.98 7.99
C MET A 1 -8.43 -17.91 8.49
N GLN A 2 -7.47 -17.72 7.59
CA GLN A 2 -6.07 -17.56 7.97
C GLN A 2 -5.92 -16.13 8.49
N LEU A 3 -5.73 -15.97 9.80
CA LEU A 3 -5.44 -14.67 10.41
C LEU A 3 -4.08 -14.21 9.87
N VAL A 4 -4.10 -13.18 9.03
CA VAL A 4 -2.87 -12.59 8.47
C VAL A 4 -2.11 -11.97 9.63
N GLY A 5 -0.88 -12.46 9.86
CA GLY A 5 0.01 -11.92 10.88
C GLY A 5 0.33 -10.43 10.65
N PRO A 6 0.84 -9.72 11.66
CA PRO A 6 1.22 -8.33 11.51
C PRO A 6 2.26 -8.18 10.37
N VAL A 7 2.09 -7.15 9.53
CA VAL A 7 3.01 -6.86 8.44
C VAL A 7 4.35 -6.43 9.03
N VAL A 8 5.39 -7.22 8.81
CA VAL A 8 6.75 -6.93 9.33
C VAL A 8 7.58 -6.20 8.28
N SER A 9 7.34 -6.47 7.00
CA SER A 9 7.97 -5.80 5.87
C SER A 9 7.06 -5.80 4.66
N PHE A 10 7.29 -4.88 3.74
CA PHE A 10 6.60 -4.81 2.47
C PHE A 10 7.47 -4.11 1.42
N ASN A 11 7.15 -4.34 0.15
CA ASN A 11 7.84 -3.71 -0.97
C ASN A 11 6.91 -2.71 -1.66
N SER A 12 7.48 -1.60 -2.14
CA SER A 12 6.80 -0.75 -3.13
C SER A 12 6.61 -1.49 -4.46
N LEU A 13 5.79 -0.91 -5.33
CA LEU A 13 5.58 -1.39 -6.70
C LEU A 13 6.90 -1.58 -7.48
N GLU A 14 7.90 -0.74 -7.23
CA GLU A 14 9.20 -0.78 -7.92
C GLU A 14 10.25 -1.62 -7.16
N GLY A 15 9.83 -2.38 -6.14
CA GLY A 15 10.73 -3.29 -5.42
C GLY A 15 11.56 -2.65 -4.30
N CYS A 16 11.34 -1.37 -3.97
CA CYS A 16 11.96 -0.80 -2.77
C CYS A 16 11.41 -1.46 -1.51
N GLU A 17 12.30 -1.99 -0.67
CA GLU A 17 11.98 -2.70 0.56
C GLU A 17 11.81 -1.74 1.75
N TYR A 18 10.76 -2.00 2.54
CA TYR A 18 10.43 -1.28 3.76
C TYR A 18 10.24 -2.26 4.92
N ILE A 19 10.83 -1.93 6.07
CA ILE A 19 10.71 -2.72 7.31
C ILE A 19 9.85 -1.93 8.29
N VAL A 20 8.77 -2.55 8.77
CA VAL A 20 7.89 -1.97 9.78
C VAL A 20 8.61 -1.95 11.12
N GLN A 21 8.67 -0.77 11.74
CA GLN A 21 9.35 -0.55 13.01
C GLN A 21 8.37 -0.63 14.18
N LYS A 22 7.19 -0.01 14.02
CA LYS A 22 6.15 0.02 15.06
C LYS A 22 4.81 0.47 14.52
N TYR A 23 3.77 0.15 15.28
CA TYR A 23 2.42 0.69 15.12
C TYR A 23 2.13 1.66 16.27
N LYS A 24 1.55 2.81 15.94
CA LYS A 24 1.07 3.82 16.88
C LYS A 24 -0.40 4.12 16.58
N GLY A 25 -1.32 3.41 17.22
CA GLY A 25 -2.74 3.51 16.90
C GLY A 25 -2.99 3.11 15.43
N THR A 26 -3.43 4.05 14.60
CA THR A 26 -3.66 3.83 13.16
C THR A 26 -2.45 4.18 12.29
N THR A 27 -1.39 4.74 12.88
CA THR A 27 -0.18 5.10 12.16
C THR A 27 0.80 3.93 12.16
N MET A 28 1.25 3.53 10.98
CA MET A 28 2.34 2.58 10.81
C MET A 28 3.64 3.34 10.52
N VAL A 29 4.68 3.08 11.31
CA VAL A 29 6.02 3.66 11.11
C VAL A 29 6.95 2.59 10.56
N PHE A 30 7.66 2.90 9.48
CA PHE A 30 8.47 1.96 8.74
C PHE A 30 9.72 2.64 8.18
N LYS A 31 10.73 1.85 7.83
CA LYS A 31 12.04 2.33 7.39
C LYS A 31 12.35 1.78 6.00
N ARG A 32 12.77 2.65 5.08
CA ARG A 32 13.26 2.22 3.76
C ARG A 32 14.65 1.59 3.93
N GLN A 33 14.84 0.39 3.41
CA GLN A 33 16.08 -0.35 3.64
C GLN A 33 17.30 0.29 2.98
N SER A 34 17.12 0.87 1.78
CA SER A 34 18.20 1.47 0.99
C SER A 34 18.66 2.82 1.54
N THR A 35 17.75 3.75 1.80
CA THR A 35 18.08 5.10 2.26
C THR A 35 18.15 5.22 3.78
N LYS A 36 17.67 4.21 4.52
CA LYS A 36 17.50 4.23 5.98
C LYS A 36 16.54 5.31 6.49
N GLU A 37 15.84 5.99 5.59
CA GLU A 37 14.83 7.00 5.94
C GLU A 37 13.65 6.35 6.64
N ILE A 38 13.10 7.07 7.62
CA ILE A 38 11.91 6.67 8.36
C ILE A 38 10.73 7.40 7.78
N TRP A 39 9.67 6.64 7.54
CA TRP A 39 8.42 7.09 7.00
C TRP A 39 7.29 6.63 7.91
N ASP A 40 6.18 7.34 7.87
CA ASP A 40 4.96 6.93 8.53
C ASP A 40 3.76 7.09 7.59
N MET A 41 2.73 6.28 7.83
CA MET A 41 1.47 6.37 7.09
C MET A 41 0.31 6.07 8.02
N ASP A 42 -0.80 6.80 7.86
CA ASP A 42 -2.06 6.49 8.54
C ASP A 42 -2.84 5.43 7.76
N LEU A 43 -2.97 4.25 8.35
CA LEU A 43 -3.66 3.09 7.75
C LEU A 43 -5.14 3.38 7.47
N LYS A 44 -5.78 4.30 8.21
CA LYS A 44 -7.16 4.71 7.90
C LYS A 44 -7.24 5.46 6.57
N GLN A 45 -6.29 6.35 6.33
CA GLN A 45 -6.22 7.11 5.06
C GLN A 45 -5.86 6.17 3.90
N VAL A 46 -4.97 5.21 4.12
CA VAL A 46 -4.64 4.19 3.11
C VAL A 46 -5.86 3.35 2.76
N HIS A 47 -6.63 2.91 3.77
CA HIS A 47 -7.87 2.17 3.54
C HIS A 47 -8.92 3.02 2.81
N LYS A 48 -9.08 4.29 3.19
CA LYS A 48 -9.99 5.23 2.50
C LYS A 48 -9.60 5.40 1.03
N ALA A 49 -8.32 5.62 0.73
CA ALA A 49 -7.83 5.71 -0.63
C ALA A 49 -8.06 4.42 -1.43
N TYR A 50 -7.93 3.24 -0.79
CA TYR A 50 -8.27 1.97 -1.42
C TYR A 50 -9.76 1.88 -1.79
N LEU A 51 -10.66 2.26 -0.88
CA LEU A 51 -12.10 2.30 -1.16
C LEU A 51 -12.43 3.29 -2.28
N GLU A 52 -11.86 4.50 -2.23
CA GLU A 52 -12.06 5.51 -3.28
C GLU A 52 -11.55 5.02 -4.64
N LEU A 53 -10.40 4.33 -4.71
CA LEU A 53 -9.91 3.72 -5.96
C LEU A 53 -10.88 2.66 -6.51
N LYS A 54 -11.49 1.86 -5.62
CA LYS A 54 -12.48 0.85 -5.99
C LYS A 54 -13.78 1.51 -6.48
N ASP A 55 -14.24 2.56 -5.81
CA ASP A 55 -15.44 3.31 -6.16
C ASP A 55 -15.24 4.16 -7.44
N PHE A 56 -14.04 4.67 -7.68
CA PHE A 56 -13.71 5.42 -8.90
C PHE A 56 -13.74 4.51 -10.14
N LYS A 57 -13.28 3.25 -10.00
CA LYS A 57 -13.35 2.24 -11.07
C LYS A 57 -14.80 1.86 -11.43
N THR A 58 -15.74 1.93 -10.51
CA THR A 58 -17.14 1.53 -10.78
C THR A 58 -17.96 2.62 -11.46
N ILE A 59 -17.56 3.90 -11.41
CA ILE A 59 -18.40 5.01 -11.86
C ILE A 59 -17.87 5.74 -13.10
N ASN A 60 -16.56 5.92 -13.30
CA ASN A 60 -16.00 6.52 -14.52
C ASN A 60 -14.49 6.30 -14.62
N PHE A 61 -14.04 5.41 -15.50
CA PHE A 61 -12.61 5.19 -15.75
C PHE A 61 -11.97 6.39 -16.46
N LYS A 62 -11.19 7.20 -15.74
CA LYS A 62 -10.08 7.97 -16.31
C LYS A 62 -8.77 7.47 -15.71
N GLU A 63 -7.84 7.07 -16.58
CA GLU A 63 -6.52 6.49 -16.27
C GLU A 63 -5.50 7.48 -15.68
N TYR A 64 -5.88 8.36 -14.75
CA TYR A 64 -4.92 9.34 -14.23
C TYR A 64 -4.93 9.41 -12.71
N VAL A 65 -4.30 8.42 -12.09
CA VAL A 65 -3.60 8.65 -10.83
C VAL A 65 -2.15 8.26 -11.08
N TYR A 66 -1.26 9.24 -11.07
CA TYR A 66 0.18 9.02 -11.17
C TYR A 66 0.62 8.08 -10.03
N LYS A 67 0.81 6.80 -10.35
CA LYS A 67 1.31 5.75 -9.43
C LYS A 67 2.81 5.95 -9.17
N ARG A 68 3.21 7.11 -8.66
CA ARG A 68 4.61 7.36 -8.29
C ARG A 68 4.86 6.91 -6.86
N HIS A 69 5.73 5.91 -6.71
CA HIS A 69 6.55 5.55 -5.54
C HIS A 69 5.89 5.52 -4.14
N SER A 70 4.56 5.42 -4.04
CA SER A 70 3.91 5.52 -2.73
C SER A 70 4.08 4.22 -1.91
N PRO A 71 4.64 4.29 -0.69
CA PRO A 71 4.68 3.14 0.22
C PRO A 71 3.31 2.53 0.51
N ALA A 72 2.25 3.35 0.49
CA ALA A 72 0.87 2.89 0.69
C ALA A 72 0.42 1.93 -0.43
N LEU A 73 0.79 2.20 -1.68
CA LEU A 73 0.48 1.32 -2.81
C LEU A 73 1.20 -0.04 -2.67
N GLY A 74 2.47 0.00 -2.27
CA GLY A 74 3.25 -1.21 -1.96
C GLY A 74 2.60 -2.07 -0.88
N LEU A 75 2.15 -1.43 0.20
CA LEU A 75 1.44 -2.11 1.27
C LEU A 75 0.15 -2.79 0.77
N LEU A 76 -0.67 -2.09 0.01
CA LEU A 76 -1.92 -2.63 -0.53
C LEU A 76 -1.69 -3.83 -1.48
N LEU A 77 -0.61 -3.79 -2.28
CA LEU A 77 -0.19 -4.91 -3.12
C LEU A 77 0.30 -6.10 -2.30
N HIS A 78 1.14 -5.84 -1.28
CA HIS A 78 1.65 -6.86 -0.37
C HIS A 78 0.52 -7.59 0.36
N LEU A 79 -0.49 -6.84 0.82
CA LEU A 79 -1.70 -7.37 1.44
C LEU A 79 -2.65 -8.08 0.46
N LYS A 80 -2.28 -8.17 -0.82
CA LYS A 80 -3.06 -8.74 -1.92
C LYS A 80 -4.43 -8.09 -2.15
N LEU A 81 -4.65 -6.88 -1.63
CA LEU A 81 -5.93 -6.16 -1.76
C LEU A 81 -6.16 -5.60 -3.17
N LEU A 82 -5.11 -5.56 -4.00
CA LEU A 82 -5.11 -5.05 -5.37
C LEU A 82 -4.78 -6.13 -6.44
N VAL A 83 -4.64 -7.40 -6.06
CA VAL A 83 -4.04 -8.46 -6.92
C VAL A 83 -4.93 -8.88 -8.10
N ASP A 84 -6.26 -8.81 -7.97
CA ASP A 84 -7.17 -9.11 -9.08
C ASP A 84 -7.24 -7.98 -10.13
N GLU A 85 -6.83 -6.78 -9.76
CA GLU A 85 -6.93 -5.59 -10.61
C GLU A 85 -5.68 -5.36 -11.48
N LEU A 86 -4.52 -5.92 -11.10
CA LEU A 86 -3.28 -5.77 -11.86
C LEU A 86 -3.10 -6.83 -12.95
N ARG A 87 -3.65 -8.04 -12.75
CA ARG A 87 -3.63 -9.13 -13.77
C ARG A 87 -4.47 -8.84 -15.01
N LYS A 88 -5.32 -7.81 -14.99
CA LYS A 88 -6.12 -7.37 -16.14
C LYS A 88 -5.43 -6.29 -16.99
N ILE A 89 -4.29 -5.76 -16.53
CA ILE A 89 -3.58 -4.64 -17.18
C ILE A 89 -2.22 -5.09 -17.75
N ILE A 90 -1.78 -6.33 -17.46
CA ILE A 90 -0.63 -6.99 -18.08
C ILE A 90 -1.16 -8.16 -18.90
#